data_AF-A0A3D0RSC9-F1
#
_entry.id   AF-A0A3D0RSC9-F1
#
_cell.length_a   1.000
_cell.length_b   1.000
_cell.length_c   1.000
_cell.angle_alpha   90.00
_cell.angle_beta   90.00
_cell.angle_gamma   90.00
#
_symmetry.space_group_name_H-M   'P 1'
#
loop_
_entity.id
_entity.type
_entity.pdbx_description
1 polymer ?
#
loop_
_entity_poly.entity_id
_entity_poly.type
_entity_poly.pdbx_seq_one_letter_code
_entity_poly.pdbx_strand_id
1 'polypeptide(L)'
;MFKRVFSFLPVLVFIACAPDITNPDVQAAVINSLTATSWTPTPVTPSATPEPNTARIVEILNEVIIGSDPLSETVVAKYSVIDAKVILDVTTQQASTLRIHVDCDWVYSDNCTPESTFVILMYAFSEHDKVIERIQNQIPASIQTLELVAFERMTQTASIFILWKDVWDFALGKINGNQLGSRMMRSVGMP
;
A
#
# COMPACT_ATOMS: atom_id res chain seq x y z
N MET A 1 55.60 25.17 0.02
CA MET A 1 54.53 25.88 -0.71
C MET A 1 53.21 25.21 -0.36
N PHE A 2 52.51 25.69 0.68
CA PHE A 2 51.27 25.09 1.20
C PHE A 2 50.07 25.89 0.70
N LYS A 3 49.11 25.22 0.04
CA LYS A 3 47.74 25.71 -0.14
C LYS A 3 46.78 24.54 0.08
N ARG A 4 46.36 24.35 1.34
CA ARG A 4 45.17 23.57 1.71
C ARG A 4 43.99 24.54 1.72
N VAL A 5 43.02 24.31 0.86
CA VAL A 5 41.72 24.98 0.89
C VAL A 5 40.82 24.15 1.81
N PHE A 6 40.61 24.64 3.04
CA PHE A 6 39.54 24.13 3.90
C PHE A 6 38.36 25.08 3.75
N SER A 7 37.27 24.55 3.18
CA SER A 7 36.02 25.28 2.97
C SER A 7 35.33 25.56 4.30
N PHE A 8 34.75 26.74 4.38
CA PHE A 8 34.12 27.37 5.54
C PHE A 8 32.95 26.54 6.09
N LEU A 9 33.06 26.07 7.33
CA LEU A 9 31.90 25.79 8.20
C LEU A 9 31.58 27.07 8.99
N PRO A 10 30.34 27.58 8.99
CA PRO A 10 29.97 28.69 9.86
C PRO A 10 29.91 28.20 11.31
N VAL A 11 30.85 28.68 12.13
CA VAL A 11 30.83 28.51 13.59
C VAL A 11 29.81 29.51 14.15
N LEU A 12 28.66 29.00 14.59
CA LEU A 12 27.69 29.77 15.37
C LEU A 12 28.23 29.97 16.78
N VAL A 13 28.71 31.18 17.07
CA VAL A 13 29.13 31.61 18.41
C VAL A 13 27.88 31.98 19.21
N PHE A 14 27.45 31.11 20.11
CA PHE A 14 26.45 31.45 21.12
C PHE A 14 27.14 32.16 22.29
N ILE A 15 26.88 33.47 22.44
CA ILE A 15 27.30 34.25 23.60
C ILE A 15 26.39 33.85 24.77
N ALA A 16 26.89 33.02 25.68
CA ALA A 16 26.22 32.76 26.95
C ALA A 16 26.58 33.90 27.93
N CYS A 17 25.59 34.72 28.29
CA CYS A 17 25.68 35.56 29.47
C CYS A 17 25.56 34.67 30.71
N ALA A 18 26.66 34.47 31.44
CA ALA A 18 26.63 33.82 32.75
C ALA A 18 26.28 34.87 33.82
N PRO A 19 25.15 34.77 34.53
CA PRO A 19 24.89 35.64 35.67
C PRO A 19 25.80 35.26 36.85
N ASP A 20 26.20 36.28 37.61
CA ASP A 20 27.05 36.17 38.80
C ASP A 20 26.37 35.33 39.89
N ILE A 21 27.03 34.24 40.30
CA ILE A 21 26.51 33.13 41.11
C ILE A 21 26.61 33.37 42.63
N THR A 22 26.98 34.58 43.04
CA THR A 22 27.22 34.95 44.44
C THR A 22 25.96 35.33 45.22
N ASN A 23 24.80 35.44 44.57
CA ASN A 23 23.54 35.79 45.23
C ASN A 23 22.66 34.54 45.52
N PRO A 24 22.39 34.21 46.80
CA PRO A 24 21.60 33.03 47.18
C PRO A 24 20.14 33.06 46.72
N ASP A 25 19.58 34.25 46.44
CA ASP A 25 18.20 34.37 45.91
C ASP A 25 18.09 33.96 44.43
N VAL A 26 19.20 34.04 43.68
CA VAL A 26 19.27 33.60 42.28
C VAL A 26 19.41 32.06 42.20
N GLN A 27 20.08 31.44 43.18
CA GLN A 27 20.25 29.99 43.23
C GLN A 27 18.92 29.25 43.44
N ALA A 28 18.01 29.79 44.27
CA ALA A 28 16.70 29.20 44.47
C ALA A 28 15.83 29.23 43.19
N ALA A 29 15.95 30.28 42.38
CA ALA A 29 15.23 30.40 41.11
C ALA A 29 15.80 29.49 40.01
N VAL A 30 17.11 29.25 40.01
CA VAL A 30 17.78 28.35 39.04
C VAL A 30 17.53 26.87 39.39
N ILE A 31 17.53 26.50 40.67
CA ILE A 31 17.28 25.11 41.09
C ILE A 31 15.82 24.69 40.83
N ASN A 32 14.86 25.60 41.00
CA ASN A 32 13.44 25.33 40.72
C ASN A 32 13.07 25.37 39.22
N SER A 33 13.94 25.89 38.35
CA SER A 33 13.74 25.86 36.89
C SER A 33 14.49 24.73 36.18
N LEU A 34 15.41 24.03 36.86
CA LEU A 34 16.21 22.94 36.30
C LEU A 34 15.61 21.53 36.48
N THR A 35 14.44 21.38 37.11
CA THR A 35 13.84 20.06 37.42
C THR A 35 12.63 19.67 36.57
N ALA A 36 12.40 20.30 35.42
CA ALA A 36 11.36 19.86 34.48
C ALA A 36 11.79 20.01 33.00
N THR A 37 12.88 19.36 32.64
CA THR A 37 13.05 18.87 31.25
C THR A 37 13.02 17.36 31.27
N SER A 38 11.88 16.79 31.68
CA SER A 38 11.51 15.49 31.16
C SER A 38 11.45 15.65 29.66
N TRP A 39 12.33 14.97 28.93
CA TRP A 39 12.09 14.70 27.52
C TRP A 39 10.80 13.89 27.48
N THR A 40 9.65 14.57 27.38
CA THR A 40 8.49 13.94 26.79
C THR A 40 8.96 13.58 25.39
N PRO A 41 9.10 12.28 25.04
CA PRO A 41 9.28 11.95 23.65
C PRO A 41 8.09 12.60 22.96
N THR A 42 8.36 13.60 22.10
CA THR A 42 7.35 14.07 21.16
C THR A 42 6.79 12.81 20.55
N PRO A 43 5.48 12.53 20.72
CA PRO A 43 4.87 11.42 20.01
C PRO A 43 5.24 11.68 18.55
N VAL A 44 6.07 10.80 17.98
CA VAL A 44 6.21 10.77 16.53
C VAL A 44 4.80 10.46 16.08
N THR A 45 4.05 11.50 15.70
CA THR A 45 2.78 11.32 15.02
C THR A 45 3.18 10.49 13.81
N PRO A 46 2.79 9.20 13.71
CA PRO A 46 3.09 8.46 12.52
C PRO A 46 2.56 9.31 11.37
N SER A 47 3.46 9.66 10.44
CA SER A 47 3.10 10.38 9.23
C SER A 47 1.82 9.74 8.72
N ALA A 48 0.74 10.51 8.64
CA ALA A 48 -0.58 9.99 8.34
C ALA A 48 -0.45 9.14 7.09
N THR A 49 -0.48 7.82 7.26
CA THR A 49 -0.52 6.90 6.14
C THR A 49 -1.74 7.34 5.35
N PRO A 50 -1.59 7.76 4.08
CA PRO A 50 -2.72 8.29 3.32
C PRO A 50 -3.86 7.27 3.43
N GLU A 51 -5.02 7.75 3.88
CA GLU A 51 -6.18 6.89 4.06
C GLU A 51 -6.47 6.22 2.72
N PRO A 52 -6.56 4.88 2.66
CA PRO A 52 -6.69 4.19 1.40
C PRO A 52 -8.00 4.58 0.71
N ASN A 53 -7.90 5.15 -0.49
CA ASN A 53 -9.07 5.49 -1.29
C ASN A 53 -9.51 4.28 -2.11
N THR A 54 -10.22 3.36 -1.45
CA THR A 54 -10.63 2.11 -2.07
C THR A 54 -11.64 2.30 -3.20
N ALA A 55 -12.51 3.32 -3.12
CA ALA A 55 -13.43 3.67 -4.20
C ALA A 55 -12.68 4.05 -5.48
N ARG A 56 -11.57 4.79 -5.35
CA ARG A 56 -10.72 5.13 -6.50
C ARG A 56 -10.02 3.91 -7.09
N ILE A 57 -9.66 2.92 -6.28
CA ILE A 57 -9.09 1.64 -6.77
C ILE A 57 -10.11 0.92 -7.66
N VAL A 58 -11.37 0.84 -7.22
CA VAL A 58 -12.45 0.23 -8.00
C VAL A 58 -12.63 0.94 -9.34
N GLU A 59 -12.64 2.28 -9.33
CA GLU A 59 -12.75 3.09 -10.55
C GLU A 59 -11.58 2.84 -11.51
N ILE A 60 -10.34 2.91 -11.01
CA ILE A 60 -9.13 2.65 -11.81
C ILE A 60 -9.16 1.27 -12.48
N LEU A 61 -9.57 0.24 -11.74
CA LEU A 61 -9.61 -1.12 -12.29
C LEU A 61 -10.74 -1.30 -13.30
N ASN A 62 -11.90 -0.70 -13.05
CA ASN A 62 -13.04 -0.78 -13.95
C ASN A 62 -12.85 0.03 -15.25
N GLU A 63 -12.02 1.09 -15.25
CA GLU A 63 -11.60 1.79 -16.50
C GLU A 63 -10.98 0.83 -17.51
N VAL A 64 -10.34 -0.24 -17.03
CA VAL A 64 -9.61 -1.23 -17.85
C VAL A 64 -10.43 -2.50 -18.05
N ILE A 65 -10.97 -3.04 -16.96
CA ILE A 65 -11.62 -4.36 -16.98
C ILE A 65 -12.92 -4.32 -17.78
N ILE A 66 -13.72 -3.26 -17.64
CA ILE A 66 -15.02 -3.16 -18.31
C ILE A 66 -14.80 -2.91 -19.81
N GLY A 67 -15.13 -3.90 -20.63
CA GLY A 67 -15.01 -3.81 -22.09
C GLY A 67 -13.67 -4.32 -22.64
N SER A 68 -12.75 -4.76 -21.78
CA SER A 68 -11.59 -5.52 -22.21
C SER A 68 -11.98 -6.93 -22.65
N ASP A 69 -11.28 -7.48 -23.65
CA ASP A 69 -11.30 -8.91 -24.00
C ASP A 69 -9.87 -9.46 -23.85
N PRO A 70 -9.37 -9.65 -22.60
CA PRO A 70 -7.97 -10.00 -22.37
C PRO A 70 -7.62 -11.39 -22.87
N LEU A 71 -8.63 -12.25 -23.02
CA LEU A 71 -8.46 -13.61 -23.51
C LEU A 71 -8.57 -13.69 -25.03
N SER A 72 -8.89 -12.59 -25.73
CA SER A 72 -9.17 -12.58 -27.18
C SER A 72 -10.19 -13.64 -27.59
N GLU A 73 -11.10 -13.96 -26.67
CA GLU A 73 -12.12 -15.00 -26.79
C GLU A 73 -13.49 -14.34 -26.79
N THR A 74 -13.75 -13.44 -27.75
CA THR A 74 -15.09 -12.93 -28.13
C THR A 74 -16.12 -12.95 -26.97
N VAL A 75 -15.80 -12.19 -25.91
CA VAL A 75 -16.57 -11.92 -24.67
C VAL A 75 -17.58 -13.01 -24.25
N VAL A 76 -17.08 -14.10 -23.67
CA VAL A 76 -17.94 -15.15 -23.06
C VAL A 76 -18.47 -14.77 -21.67
N ALA A 77 -17.76 -13.89 -20.97
CA ALA A 77 -18.13 -13.38 -19.64
C ALA A 77 -17.74 -11.89 -19.48
N LYS A 78 -18.50 -11.17 -18.65
CA LYS A 78 -18.25 -9.80 -18.25
C LYS A 78 -17.68 -9.79 -16.84
N TYR A 79 -16.59 -9.07 -16.65
CA TYR A 79 -15.97 -8.88 -15.34
C TYR A 79 -16.16 -7.44 -14.88
N SER A 80 -16.36 -7.26 -13.58
CA SER A 80 -16.40 -5.94 -12.96
C SER A 80 -15.88 -5.99 -11.54
N VAL A 81 -15.10 -4.99 -11.13
CA VAL A 81 -14.71 -4.81 -9.74
C VAL A 81 -15.89 -4.18 -9.00
N ILE A 82 -16.40 -4.87 -7.99
CA ILE A 82 -17.56 -4.40 -7.22
C ILE A 82 -17.15 -3.68 -5.94
N ASP A 83 -15.99 -4.02 -5.38
CA ASP A 83 -15.53 -3.46 -4.11
C ASP A 83 -14.01 -3.67 -3.94
N ALA A 84 -13.39 -2.81 -3.12
CA ALA A 84 -12.01 -2.94 -2.69
C ALA A 84 -11.91 -2.58 -1.21
N LYS A 85 -11.10 -3.33 -0.45
CA LYS A 85 -10.90 -3.12 0.98
C LYS A 85 -9.43 -3.24 1.32
N VAL A 86 -9.00 -2.46 2.31
CA VAL A 86 -7.70 -2.65 2.96
C VAL A 86 -7.95 -3.28 4.31
N ILE A 87 -7.35 -4.44 4.55
CA ILE A 87 -7.49 -5.20 5.78
C ILE A 87 -6.26 -4.94 6.64
N LEU A 88 -6.54 -4.56 7.88
CA LEU A 88 -5.51 -4.35 8.90
C LEU A 88 -5.15 -5.68 9.55
N ASP A 89 -3.87 -5.88 9.79
CA ASP A 89 -3.36 -6.97 10.62
C ASP A 89 -3.81 -6.73 12.08
N VAL A 90 -4.40 -7.76 12.69
CA VAL A 90 -5.01 -7.64 14.02
C VAL A 90 -4.00 -7.32 15.12
N THR A 91 -2.74 -7.74 14.95
CA THR A 91 -1.69 -7.60 15.96
C THR A 91 -0.98 -6.25 15.84
N THR A 92 -0.66 -5.85 14.62
CA THR A 92 0.13 -4.64 14.34
C THR A 92 -0.73 -3.42 14.02
N GLN A 93 -2.03 -3.61 13.75
CA GLN A 93 -2.96 -2.58 13.25
C GLN A 93 -2.48 -1.90 11.96
N GLN A 94 -1.56 -2.53 11.23
CA GLN A 94 -1.04 -2.03 9.96
C GLN A 94 -1.81 -2.65 8.79
N ALA A 95 -2.00 -1.87 7.73
CA ALA A 95 -2.57 -2.37 6.49
C ALA A 95 -1.69 -3.47 5.90
N SER A 96 -2.22 -4.69 5.81
CA SER A 96 -1.46 -5.89 5.42
C SER A 96 -1.97 -6.48 4.10
N THR A 97 -3.29 -6.48 3.91
CA THR A 97 -3.91 -7.10 2.72
C THR A 97 -4.77 -6.11 1.96
N LEU A 98 -4.56 -6.01 0.66
CA LEU A 98 -5.49 -5.39 -0.28
C LEU A 98 -6.46 -6.48 -0.75
N ARG A 99 -7.74 -6.36 -0.42
CA ARG A 99 -8.79 -7.25 -0.88
C ARG A 99 -9.56 -6.60 -2.03
N ILE A 100 -9.68 -7.29 -3.15
CA ILE A 100 -10.42 -6.83 -4.34
C ILE A 100 -11.54 -7.83 -4.60
N HIS A 101 -12.77 -7.35 -4.71
CA HIS A 101 -13.92 -8.16 -5.06
C HIS A 101 -14.24 -7.98 -6.54
N VAL A 102 -14.24 -9.06 -7.29
CA VAL A 102 -14.52 -9.06 -8.72
C VAL A 102 -15.71 -9.95 -8.99
N ASP A 103 -16.76 -9.38 -9.55
CA ASP A 103 -17.94 -10.10 -10.02
C ASP A 103 -17.78 -10.48 -11.49
N CYS A 104 -18.24 -11.67 -11.80
CA CYS A 104 -18.28 -12.23 -13.13
C CYS A 104 -19.71 -12.60 -13.49
N ASP A 105 -20.16 -12.14 -14.66
CA ASP A 105 -21.46 -12.47 -15.23
C ASP A 105 -21.28 -13.04 -16.64
N TRP A 106 -21.80 -14.24 -16.85
CA TRP A 106 -21.68 -14.97 -18.11
C TRP A 106 -23.04 -15.14 -18.78
N VAL A 107 -23.05 -15.14 -20.11
CA VAL A 107 -24.29 -15.23 -20.90
C VAL A 107 -24.55 -16.64 -21.41
N TYR A 108 -23.52 -17.36 -21.88
CA TYR A 108 -23.68 -18.62 -22.60
C TYR A 108 -22.92 -19.82 -22.03
N SER A 109 -21.82 -19.64 -21.29
CA SER A 109 -21.11 -20.75 -20.65
C SER A 109 -20.48 -20.34 -19.33
N ASP A 110 -20.28 -21.35 -18.48
CA ASP A 110 -19.79 -21.26 -17.11
C ASP A 110 -18.28 -20.95 -17.06
N ASN A 111 -17.90 -19.78 -17.57
CA ASN A 111 -16.50 -19.35 -17.73
C ASN A 111 -16.01 -18.49 -16.55
N CYS A 112 -16.86 -18.28 -15.54
CA CYS A 112 -16.55 -17.52 -14.33
C CYS A 112 -15.74 -18.36 -13.33
N THR A 113 -14.54 -18.80 -13.75
CA THR A 113 -13.62 -19.49 -12.84
C THR A 113 -12.78 -18.48 -12.05
N PRO A 114 -12.38 -18.80 -10.82
CA PRO A 114 -11.47 -17.95 -10.05
C PRO A 114 -10.16 -17.66 -10.78
N GLU A 115 -9.65 -18.64 -11.52
CA GLU A 115 -8.44 -18.52 -12.33
C GLU A 115 -8.64 -17.52 -13.49
N SER A 116 -9.79 -17.56 -14.17
CA SER A 116 -10.14 -16.57 -15.21
C SER A 116 -10.16 -15.16 -14.60
N THR A 117 -10.87 -14.99 -13.47
CA THR A 117 -10.96 -13.72 -12.76
C THR A 117 -9.58 -13.19 -12.35
N PHE A 118 -8.69 -14.08 -11.90
CA PHE A 118 -7.31 -13.73 -11.58
C PHE A 118 -6.55 -13.23 -12.80
N VAL A 119 -6.64 -13.92 -13.94
CA VAL A 119 -5.98 -13.51 -15.18
C VAL A 119 -6.47 -12.13 -15.64
N ILE A 120 -7.78 -11.86 -15.57
CA ILE A 120 -8.35 -10.55 -15.92
C ILE A 120 -7.80 -9.44 -15.03
N LEU A 121 -7.71 -9.68 -13.71
CA LEU A 121 -7.16 -8.71 -12.79
C LEU A 121 -5.65 -8.48 -13.04
N MET A 122 -4.89 -9.55 -13.30
CA MET A 122 -3.46 -9.43 -13.61
C MET A 122 -3.23 -8.72 -14.93
N TYR A 123 -4.07 -8.96 -15.94
CA TYR A 123 -4.07 -8.20 -17.19
C TYR A 123 -4.22 -6.71 -16.92
N ALA A 124 -5.22 -6.33 -16.11
CA ALA A 124 -5.45 -4.93 -15.77
C ALA A 124 -4.24 -4.29 -15.07
N PHE A 125 -3.55 -5.01 -14.19
CA PHE A 125 -2.32 -4.51 -13.57
C PHE A 125 -1.14 -4.38 -14.53
N SER A 126 -1.06 -5.25 -15.55
CA SER A 126 0.00 -5.26 -16.54
C SER A 126 -0.20 -4.29 -17.70
N GLU A 127 -1.37 -3.65 -17.79
CA GLU A 127 -1.66 -2.73 -18.88
C GLU A 127 -0.77 -1.48 -18.83
N HIS A 128 -0.44 -0.96 -20.02
CA HIS A 128 0.58 0.08 -20.21
C HIS A 128 0.27 1.44 -19.57
N ASP A 129 -0.97 1.67 -19.11
CA ASP A 129 -1.42 2.91 -18.49
C ASP A 129 -1.02 3.07 -17.01
N LYS A 130 -0.01 2.31 -16.58
CA LYS A 130 0.57 2.39 -15.23
C LYS A 130 -0.49 2.19 -14.15
N VAL A 131 -1.46 1.33 -14.42
CA VAL A 131 -2.58 1.00 -13.52
C VAL A 131 -2.06 0.61 -12.14
N ILE A 132 -1.02 -0.22 -12.11
CA ILE A 132 -0.38 -0.64 -10.86
C ILE A 132 0.23 0.54 -10.07
N GLU A 133 0.84 1.53 -10.74
CA GLU A 133 1.37 2.73 -10.08
C GLU A 133 0.24 3.60 -9.54
N ARG A 134 -0.85 3.76 -10.30
CA ARG A 134 -2.04 4.51 -9.88
C ARG A 134 -2.64 3.91 -8.61
N ILE A 135 -2.74 2.58 -8.55
CA ILE A 135 -3.26 1.84 -7.38
C ILE A 135 -2.30 1.91 -6.20
N GLN A 136 -0.99 1.79 -6.44
CA GLN A 136 0.03 1.92 -5.40
C GLN A 136 -0.04 3.26 -4.67
N ASN A 137 -0.43 4.33 -5.36
CA ASN A 137 -0.62 5.65 -4.77
C ASN A 137 -1.92 5.75 -3.93
N GLN A 138 -2.84 4.79 -4.05
CA GLN A 138 -4.09 4.75 -3.27
C GLN A 138 -4.00 3.82 -2.05
N ILE A 139 -2.90 3.07 -1.87
CA ILE A 139 -2.75 2.10 -0.78
C ILE A 139 -1.52 2.39 0.08
N PRO A 140 -1.54 2.00 1.36
CA PRO A 140 -0.35 2.02 2.21
C PRO A 140 0.80 1.19 1.64
N ALA A 141 2.04 1.66 1.83
CA ALA A 141 3.24 0.91 1.47
C ALA A 141 3.44 -0.38 2.29
N SER A 142 2.69 -0.54 3.39
CA SER A 142 2.73 -1.73 4.25
C SER A 142 1.99 -2.94 3.69
N ILE A 143 1.24 -2.79 2.59
CA ILE A 143 0.52 -3.91 1.96
C ILE A 143 1.50 -5.00 1.50
N GLN A 144 1.27 -6.22 1.96
CA GLN A 144 2.10 -7.39 1.67
C GLN A 144 1.38 -8.37 0.74
N THR A 145 0.06 -8.44 0.83
CA THR A 145 -0.74 -9.47 0.17
C THR A 145 -1.88 -8.84 -0.63
N LEU A 146 -2.15 -9.40 -1.80
CA LEU A 146 -3.38 -9.20 -2.55
C LEU A 146 -4.29 -10.41 -2.33
N GLU A 147 -5.53 -10.14 -1.93
CA GLU A 147 -6.61 -11.12 -1.90
C GLU A 147 -7.64 -10.76 -2.98
N LEU A 148 -7.75 -11.60 -3.99
CA LEU A 148 -8.84 -11.53 -4.96
C LEU A 148 -9.99 -12.39 -4.46
N VAL A 149 -11.17 -11.82 -4.27
CA VAL A 149 -12.40 -12.57 -4.01
C VAL A 149 -13.22 -12.59 -5.30
N ALA A 150 -13.40 -13.80 -5.84
CA ALA A 150 -14.19 -14.02 -7.04
C ALA A 150 -15.66 -14.22 -6.67
N PHE A 151 -16.53 -13.49 -7.37
CA PHE A 151 -17.97 -13.63 -7.32
C PHE A 151 -18.48 -14.10 -8.68
N GLU A 152 -19.48 -14.96 -8.65
CA GLU A 152 -20.31 -15.28 -9.81
C GLU A 152 -21.73 -14.82 -9.50
N ARG A 153 -22.22 -13.83 -10.25
CA ARG A 153 -23.55 -13.24 -10.05
C ARG A 153 -23.81 -12.93 -8.57
N MET A 154 -22.89 -12.19 -7.94
CA MET A 154 -22.93 -11.78 -6.52
C MET A 154 -22.81 -12.92 -5.50
N THR A 155 -22.51 -14.15 -5.92
CA THR A 155 -22.23 -15.27 -5.02
C THR A 155 -20.72 -15.50 -4.94
N GLN A 156 -20.13 -15.44 -3.75
CA GLN A 156 -18.69 -15.69 -3.60
C GLN A 156 -18.36 -17.15 -3.96
N THR A 157 -17.44 -17.35 -4.90
CA THR A 157 -17.04 -18.69 -5.36
C THR A 157 -15.68 -19.11 -4.81
N ALA A 158 -14.72 -18.18 -4.71
CA ALA A 158 -13.39 -18.46 -4.19
C ALA A 158 -12.64 -17.19 -3.77
N SER A 159 -11.54 -17.38 -3.05
CA SER A 159 -10.52 -16.36 -2.84
C SER A 159 -9.16 -16.84 -3.32
N ILE A 160 -8.38 -15.95 -3.94
CA ILE A 160 -7.01 -16.19 -4.37
C ILE A 160 -6.10 -15.22 -3.62
N PHE A 161 -5.04 -15.76 -3.02
CA PHE A 161 -4.04 -15.00 -2.28
C PHE A 161 -2.72 -15.01 -3.02
N ILE A 162 -2.10 -13.84 -3.11
CA ILE A 162 -0.78 -13.69 -3.71
C ILE A 162 -0.01 -12.55 -3.05
N LEU A 163 1.32 -12.63 -3.03
CA LEU A 163 2.14 -11.53 -2.52
C LEU A 163 2.01 -10.31 -3.42
N TRP A 164 1.80 -9.14 -2.83
CA TRP A 164 1.72 -7.87 -3.55
C TRP A 164 2.99 -7.60 -4.37
N LYS A 165 4.15 -7.98 -3.83
CA LYS A 165 5.43 -7.92 -4.53
C LYS A 165 5.43 -8.72 -5.83
N ASP A 166 4.82 -9.91 -5.86
CA ASP A 166 4.78 -10.75 -7.06
C ASP A 166 3.88 -10.12 -8.13
N VAL A 167 2.75 -9.51 -7.73
CA VAL A 167 1.87 -8.74 -8.63
C VAL A 167 2.65 -7.58 -9.26
N TRP A 168 3.40 -6.83 -8.46
CA TRP A 168 4.26 -5.75 -8.93
C TRP A 168 5.36 -6.23 -9.87
N ASP A 169 6.05 -7.31 -9.51
CA ASP A 169 7.11 -7.88 -10.34
C ASP A 169 6.55 -8.45 -11.66
N PHE A 170 5.31 -8.96 -11.68
CA PHE A 170 4.61 -9.37 -12.91
C PHE A 170 4.23 -8.17 -13.78
N ALA A 171 3.62 -7.12 -13.20
CA ALA A 171 3.26 -5.91 -13.93
C ALA A 171 4.48 -5.23 -14.57
N LEU A 172 5.65 -5.34 -13.94
CA LEU A 172 6.93 -4.86 -14.49
C LEU A 172 7.62 -5.85 -15.46
N GLY A 173 7.01 -7.00 -15.76
CA GLY A 173 7.55 -8.03 -16.66
C GLY A 173 8.78 -8.78 -16.11
N LYS A 174 9.04 -8.73 -14.80
CA LYS A 174 10.18 -9.44 -14.17
C LYS A 174 9.88 -10.93 -13.94
N ILE A 175 8.61 -11.28 -13.79
CA ILE A 175 8.14 -12.67 -13.76
C ILE A 175 7.06 -12.86 -14.81
N ASN A 176 6.94 -14.07 -15.35
CA ASN A 176 5.89 -14.42 -16.32
C ASN A 176 4.65 -15.02 -15.63
N GLY A 177 3.58 -15.22 -16.41
CA GLY A 177 2.32 -15.77 -15.91
C GLY A 177 2.46 -17.16 -15.26
N ASN A 178 3.34 -18.02 -15.77
CA ASN A 178 3.57 -19.35 -15.18
C ASN A 178 4.20 -19.27 -13.79
N GLN A 179 5.21 -18.39 -13.63
CA GLN A 179 5.85 -18.16 -12.34
C GLN A 179 4.87 -17.53 -11.35
N LEU A 180 4.06 -16.57 -11.80
CA LEU A 180 3.04 -15.94 -10.97
C LEU A 180 1.98 -16.98 -10.51
N GLY A 181 1.46 -17.77 -11.46
CA GLY A 181 0.46 -18.81 -11.19
C GLY A 181 0.96 -19.90 -10.24
N SER A 182 2.26 -20.20 -10.21
CA SER A 182 2.82 -21.14 -9.24
C SER A 182 2.92 -20.60 -7.80
N ARG A 183 2.78 -19.29 -7.61
CA ARG A 183 2.90 -18.60 -6.31
C ARG A 183 1.57 -18.19 -5.71
N MET A 184 0.48 -18.29 -6.49
CA MET A 184 -0.86 -18.01 -5.99
C MET A 184 -1.39 -19.18 -5.15
N MET A 185 -2.14 -18.86 -4.12
CA MET A 185 -2.83 -19.85 -3.29
C MET A 185 -4.34 -19.67 -3.43
N ARG A 186 -5.04 -20.73 -3.80
CA ARG A 186 -6.51 -20.74 -3.88
C ARG A 186 -7.11 -21.23 -2.57
N SER A 187 -8.09 -20.50 -2.07
CA SER A 187 -9.00 -20.93 -1.03
C SER A 187 -10.41 -21.01 -1.61
N VAL A 188 -11.11 -22.12 -1.38
CA VAL A 188 -12.50 -22.26 -1.80
C VAL A 188 -13.38 -21.48 -0.83
N GLY A 189 -14.28 -20.64 -1.33
CA GLY A 189 -15.23 -19.91 -0.48
C GLY A 189 -16.10 -20.90 0.27
N MET A 190 -16.19 -20.78 1.60
CA MET A 190 -17.28 -21.44 2.33
C MET A 190 -18.54 -20.59 2.12
N PRO A 191 -19.66 -21.20 1.70
CA PRO A 191 -20.94 -20.50 1.54
C PRO A 191 -21.47 -19.93 2.87
#